data_AF-A0A532ELK5-F1
#
_entry.id   AF-A0A532ELK5-F1
#
_cell.length_a   1.000
_cell.length_b   1.000
_cell.length_c   1.000
_cell.angle_alpha   90.00
_cell.angle_beta   90.00
_cell.angle_gamma   90.00
#
_symmetry.space_group_name_H-M   'P 1'
#
loop_
_entity.id
_entity.type
_entity.pdbx_description
1 polymer ?
#
loop_
_entity_poly.entity_id
_entity_poly.type
_entity_poly.pdbx_seq_one_letter_code
_entity_poly.pdbx_strand_id
1 'polypeptide(L)'
;MAVHVLGAFSEQVQLFTIDGHEWPHEPYMQGADQVSTMEFGGSEIINAYLTGGAGGPNKIVGDYLWKNQRPAFANAGQWGLFKVLPVDDQRIKPLMPQVPPTRTAEQPSGKAKASPTSLKNKK
;
A
#
# COMPACT_ATOMS: atom_id res chain seq x y z
N MET A 1 4.59 -3.38 0.68
CA MET A 1 5.42 -2.18 0.40
C MET A 1 5.51 -1.39 1.69
N ALA A 2 6.63 -0.72 1.98
CA ALA A 2 6.75 0.14 3.15
C ALA A 2 7.02 1.58 2.72
N VAL A 3 6.36 2.53 3.37
CA VAL A 3 6.66 3.95 3.29
C VAL A 3 7.19 4.39 4.65
N HIS A 4 8.42 4.86 4.67
CA HIS A 4 9.07 5.38 5.87
C HIS A 4 8.82 6.88 5.94
N VAL A 5 8.13 7.32 7.00
CA VAL A 5 7.85 8.74 7.23
C VAL A 5 8.74 9.19 8.36
N LEU A 6 9.55 10.21 8.10
CA LEU A 6 10.47 10.78 9.08
C LEU A 6 9.93 12.14 9.51
N GLY A 7 9.52 12.22 10.77
CA GLY A 7 9.25 13.48 11.43
C GLY A 7 10.55 14.25 11.58
N ALA A 8 10.74 15.28 10.77
CA ALA A 8 11.76 16.28 11.04
C ALA A 8 11.45 17.05 12.34
N PHE A 9 12.19 18.10 12.64
CA PHE A 9 11.87 18.95 13.78
C PHE A 9 10.45 19.55 13.64
N SER A 10 9.60 19.35 14.65
CA SER A 10 8.28 19.95 14.77
C SER A 10 7.84 19.96 16.23
N GLU A 11 7.25 21.07 16.67
CA GLU A 11 6.63 21.20 18.00
C GLU A 11 5.14 20.81 17.99
N GLN A 12 4.58 20.54 16.80
CA GLN A 12 3.21 20.09 16.63
C GLN A 12 3.16 18.67 16.06
N VAL A 13 2.16 17.89 16.50
CA VAL A 13 1.81 16.60 15.91
C VAL A 13 1.31 16.78 14.47
N GLN A 14 1.71 15.85 13.62
CA GLN A 14 1.38 15.78 12.21
C GLN A 14 0.60 14.49 11.91
N LEU A 15 -0.17 14.48 10.83
CA LEU A 15 -1.01 13.32 10.46
C LEU A 15 -0.65 12.88 9.04
N PHE A 16 0.03 11.76 8.88
CA PHE A 16 0.36 11.22 7.56
C PHE A 16 -0.81 10.43 6.98
N THR A 17 -1.12 10.64 5.70
CA THR A 17 -2.18 9.92 4.98
C THR A 17 -1.76 9.66 3.54
N ILE A 18 -2.13 8.49 3.01
CA ILE A 18 -2.10 8.21 1.57
C ILE A 18 -3.53 7.84 1.17
N ASP A 19 -4.13 8.63 0.29
CA ASP A 19 -5.50 8.40 -0.15
C ASP A 19 -5.64 7.00 -0.79
N GLY A 20 -6.74 6.31 -0.47
CA GLY A 20 -7.01 4.96 -0.99
C GLY A 20 -6.14 3.83 -0.42
N HIS A 21 -5.30 4.13 0.57
CA HIS A 21 -4.41 3.16 1.22
C HIS A 21 -4.70 3.06 2.71
N GLU A 22 -4.45 1.86 3.23
CA GLU A 22 -4.52 1.55 4.65
C GLU A 22 -3.31 0.68 5.02
N TRP A 23 -2.95 0.69 6.29
CA TRP A 23 -1.90 -0.13 6.85
C TRP A 23 -2.22 -0.49 8.31
N PRO A 24 -1.71 -1.61 8.84
CA PRO A 24 -1.95 -2.00 10.23
C PRO A 24 -1.40 -0.96 11.20
N HIS A 25 -2.17 -0.66 12.25
CA HIS A 25 -1.70 0.21 13.32
C HIS A 25 -0.47 -0.37 14.05
N GLU A 26 -0.53 -1.67 14.31
CA GLU A 26 0.57 -2.45 14.88
C GLU A 26 1.04 -3.50 13.85
N PRO A 27 2.15 -3.25 13.12
CA PRO A 27 2.56 -4.09 11.99
C PRO A 27 2.88 -5.54 12.35
N TYR A 28 3.24 -5.82 13.61
CA TYR A 28 3.65 -7.15 14.05
C TYR A 28 2.53 -7.94 14.75
N MET A 29 1.33 -7.34 14.87
CA MET A 29 0.16 -8.00 15.45
C MET A 29 -0.78 -8.47 14.34
N GLN A 30 -0.99 -9.79 14.27
CA GLN A 30 -1.93 -10.35 13.31
C GLN A 30 -3.35 -9.86 13.60
N GLY A 31 -4.02 -9.35 12.56
CA GLY A 31 -5.38 -8.81 12.70
C GLY A 31 -5.44 -7.42 13.33
N ALA A 32 -4.32 -6.71 13.42
CA ALA A 32 -4.32 -5.31 13.84
C ALA A 32 -5.23 -4.44 12.97
N ASP A 33 -5.86 -3.48 13.61
CA ASP A 33 -6.75 -2.53 12.96
C ASP A 33 -6.02 -1.79 11.84
N GLN A 34 -6.69 -1.69 10.70
CA GLN A 34 -6.19 -0.96 9.54
C GLN A 34 -6.52 0.52 9.69
N VAL A 35 -5.53 1.36 9.44
CA VAL A 35 -5.67 2.82 9.48
C VAL A 35 -5.22 3.42 8.15
N SER A 36 -5.91 4.47 7.72
CA SER A 36 -5.55 5.28 6.54
C SER A 36 -4.75 6.53 6.92
N THR A 37 -4.71 6.86 8.22
CA THR A 37 -4.01 8.01 8.78
C THR A 37 -3.28 7.59 10.05
N MET A 38 -2.04 8.05 10.21
CA MET A 38 -1.28 7.91 11.45
C MET A 38 -0.70 9.24 11.90
N GLU A 39 -0.68 9.44 13.20
CA GLU A 39 0.03 10.56 13.79
C GLU A 39 1.53 10.31 13.91
N PHE A 40 2.30 11.39 13.83
CA PHE A 40 3.73 11.38 14.15
C PHE A 40 4.17 12.75 14.69
N GLY A 41 5.08 12.72 15.65
CA GLY A 41 5.71 13.89 16.25
C GLY A 41 7.01 14.30 15.57
N GLY A 42 7.63 15.34 16.12
CA GLY A 42 8.99 15.72 15.73
C GLY A 42 10.00 14.65 16.15
N SER A 43 10.96 14.34 15.26
CA SER A 43 11.96 13.29 15.45
C SER A 43 11.41 11.86 15.57
N GLU A 44 10.13 11.65 15.29
CA GLU A 44 9.52 10.32 15.25
C GLU A 44 9.64 9.68 13.86
N ILE A 45 9.64 8.35 13.80
CA ILE A 45 9.59 7.60 12.55
C ILE A 45 8.39 6.67 12.61
N ILE A 46 7.52 6.75 11.61
CA ILE A 46 6.46 5.77 11.40
C ILE A 46 6.73 4.97 10.12
N ASN A 47 6.37 3.70 10.15
CA ASN A 47 6.52 2.78 9.03
C ASN A 47 5.13 2.35 8.55
N ALA A 48 4.66 2.94 7.45
CA ALA A 48 3.39 2.58 6.84
C ALA A 48 3.57 1.36 5.92
N TYR A 49 3.24 0.17 6.43
CA TYR A 49 3.25 -1.08 5.67
C TYR A 49 1.95 -1.23 4.88
N LEU A 50 1.90 -0.63 3.69
CA LEU A 50 0.69 -0.55 2.88
C LEU A 50 0.10 -1.94 2.57
N THR A 51 -1.13 -2.14 3.02
CA THR A 51 -1.92 -3.35 2.76
C THR A 51 -2.26 -3.43 1.28
N GLY A 52 -1.95 -4.57 0.65
CA GLY A 52 -2.11 -4.76 -0.80
C GLY A 52 -0.99 -4.16 -1.67
N GLY A 53 -0.02 -3.45 -1.08
CA GLY A 53 1.12 -2.88 -1.80
C GLY A 53 0.84 -1.49 -2.38
N ALA A 54 1.51 -1.16 -3.49
CA ALA A 54 1.52 0.20 -4.03
C ALA A 54 0.16 0.67 -4.57
N GLY A 55 -0.71 -0.21 -5.06
CA GLY A 55 -2.04 0.13 -5.56
C GLY A 55 -3.17 -0.13 -4.55
N GLY A 56 -2.84 -0.26 -3.27
CA GLY A 56 -3.76 -0.65 -2.20
C GLY A 56 -4.32 -2.07 -2.34
N PRO A 57 -5.34 -2.43 -1.54
CA PRO A 57 -5.95 -3.77 -1.53
C PRO A 57 -6.47 -4.22 -2.90
N ASN A 58 -6.93 -3.26 -3.71
CA ASN A 58 -7.49 -3.50 -5.05
C ASN A 58 -6.45 -3.48 -6.18
N LYS A 59 -5.17 -3.19 -5.88
CA LYS A 59 -4.05 -3.17 -6.83
C LYS A 59 -4.30 -2.25 -8.04
N ILE A 60 -4.86 -1.08 -7.78
CA ILE A 60 -5.23 -0.12 -8.82
C ILE A 60 -3.99 0.70 -9.21
N VAL A 61 -3.77 0.86 -10.51
CA VAL A 61 -2.76 1.76 -11.08
C VAL A 61 -3.35 3.17 -11.11
N GLY A 62 -2.54 4.18 -10.78
CA GLY A 62 -2.99 5.57 -10.80
C GLY A 62 -2.16 6.49 -9.92
N ASP A 63 -2.65 7.71 -9.81
CA ASP A 63 -2.05 8.76 -9.00
C ASP A 63 -2.85 8.90 -7.70
N TYR A 64 -2.17 8.67 -6.59
CA TYR A 64 -2.72 8.86 -5.25
C TYR A 64 -2.12 10.13 -4.64
N LEU A 65 -2.84 10.74 -3.72
CA LEU A 65 -2.33 11.88 -2.97
C LEU A 65 -1.82 11.37 -1.62
N TRP A 66 -0.55 11.63 -1.33
CA TRP A 66 -0.08 11.60 0.05
C TRP A 66 -0.14 13.03 0.59
N LYS A 67 -0.56 13.21 1.84
CA LYS A 67 -0.65 14.52 2.47
C LYS A 67 -0.55 14.46 3.97
N ASN A 68 -0.26 15.61 4.56
CA ASN A 68 -0.62 15.85 5.94
C ASN A 68 -2.12 16.11 6.03
N GLN A 69 -2.86 15.32 6.83
CA GLN A 69 -4.31 15.46 6.95
C GLN A 69 -4.73 16.76 7.66
N ARG A 70 -3.81 17.43 8.36
CA ARG A 70 -4.08 18.75 8.96
C ARG A 70 -3.98 19.84 7.89
N PRO A 71 -5.04 20.65 7.67
CA PRO A 71 -5.09 21.62 6.58
C PRO A 71 -3.96 22.65 6.57
N ALA A 72 -3.50 23.12 7.74
CA ALA A 72 -2.43 24.11 7.81
C ALA A 72 -1.11 23.60 7.19
N PHE A 73 -0.79 22.32 7.39
CA PHE A 73 0.42 21.72 6.82
C PHE A 73 0.25 21.36 5.34
N ALA A 74 -0.92 20.87 4.94
CA ALA A 74 -1.24 20.66 3.54
C ALA A 74 -1.14 21.97 2.75
N ASN A 75 -1.70 23.07 3.27
CA ASN A 75 -1.62 24.40 2.67
C ASN A 75 -0.18 24.93 2.61
N ALA A 76 0.66 24.55 3.57
CA ALA A 76 2.10 24.86 3.58
C ALA A 76 2.93 23.95 2.65
N GLY A 77 2.30 23.03 1.92
CA GLY A 77 2.97 22.18 0.92
C GLY A 77 3.35 20.77 1.39
N GLN A 78 2.88 20.33 2.57
CA GLN A 78 3.08 18.94 3.00
C GLN A 78 2.09 17.99 2.31
N TRP A 79 2.31 17.79 1.01
CA TRP A 79 1.60 16.83 0.19
C TRP A 79 2.41 16.49 -1.05
N GLY A 80 2.04 15.42 -1.75
CA GLY A 80 2.62 15.07 -3.03
C GLY A 80 1.91 13.89 -3.68
N LEU A 81 2.34 13.57 -4.90
CA LEU A 81 1.78 12.45 -5.64
C LEU A 81 2.52 11.16 -5.32
N PHE A 82 1.74 10.12 -5.06
CA PHE A 82 2.17 8.74 -5.02
C PHE A 82 1.66 8.04 -6.27
N LYS A 83 2.51 7.97 -7.30
CA LYS A 83 2.18 7.42 -8.63
C LYS A 83 2.49 5.92 -8.68
N VAL A 84 1.49 5.13 -9.01
CA VAL A 84 1.56 3.68 -9.17
C VAL A 84 1.50 3.37 -10.64
N LEU A 85 2.51 2.66 -11.14
CA LEU A 85 2.60 2.29 -12.54
C LEU A 85 2.17 0.83 -12.76
N PRO A 86 1.79 0.47 -14.00
CA PRO A 86 1.64 -0.93 -14.40
C PRO A 86 2.91 -1.74 -14.11
N VAL A 87 2.75 -3.03 -13.84
CA VAL A 87 3.84 -3.94 -13.43
C VAL A 87 4.94 -4.06 -14.50
N ASP A 88 4.58 -3.90 -15.77
CA ASP A 88 5.47 -3.96 -16.92
C ASP A 88 6.15 -2.62 -17.24
N ASP A 89 5.80 -1.54 -16.53
CA ASP A 89 6.38 -0.22 -16.75
C ASP A 89 7.74 -0.08 -16.04
N GLN A 90 8.81 0.09 -16.83
CA GLN A 90 10.18 0.21 -16.33
C GLN A 90 10.73 1.65 -16.31
N ARG A 91 9.84 2.65 -16.32
CA ARG A 91 10.26 4.07 -16.21
C ARG A 91 10.95 4.38 -14.89
N ILE A 92 10.56 3.73 -13.80
CA ILE A 92 11.22 3.84 -12.50
C ILE A 92 12.27 2.74 -12.39
N LYS A 93 13.54 3.12 -12.53
CA LYS A 93 14.67 2.20 -12.38
C LYS A 93 15.10 2.14 -10.91
N PRO A 94 15.50 0.97 -10.41
CA PRO A 94 16.03 0.88 -9.05
C PRO A 94 17.35 1.65 -8.94
N LEU A 95 17.56 2.31 -7.80
CA LEU A 95 18.75 3.14 -7.56
C LEU A 95 20.06 2.31 -7.52
N MET A 96 19.97 1.09 -7.01
CA MET A 96 21.02 0.08 -7.10
C MET A 96 20.54 -1.08 -7.97
N PRO A 97 21.39 -1.73 -8.78
CA PRO A 97 21.03 -2.95 -9.49
C PRO A 97 20.57 -4.02 -8.49
N GLN A 98 19.26 -4.17 -8.36
CA GLN A 98 18.68 -5.28 -7.60
C GLN A 98 18.79 -6.49 -8.53
N VAL A 99 19.39 -7.60 -8.08
CA VAL A 99 19.13 -8.89 -8.74
C VAL A 99 17.61 -9.08 -8.64
N PRO A 100 16.87 -9.21 -9.75
CA PRO A 100 15.42 -9.27 -9.71
C PRO A 100 15.00 -10.38 -8.73
N PRO A 101 14.10 -10.12 -7.77
CA PRO A 101 13.47 -11.21 -7.06
C PRO A 101 12.68 -11.99 -8.11
N THR A 102 13.19 -13.16 -8.51
CA THR A 102 12.47 -14.14 -9.33
C THR A 102 11.29 -14.67 -8.52
N ARG A 103 10.24 -13.86 -8.37
CA ARG A 103 8.91 -14.33 -8.03
C ARG A 103 7.98 -13.86 -9.13
N THR A 104 8.03 -14.61 -10.23
CA THR A 104 6.90 -14.71 -11.14
C THR A 104 5.71 -15.15 -10.30
N ALA A 105 4.61 -14.38 -10.33
CA ALA A 105 3.36 -14.88 -9.78
C ALA A 105 2.98 -16.11 -10.60
N GLU A 106 3.07 -17.30 -10.00
CA GLU A 106 2.50 -18.50 -10.61
C GLU A 106 1.00 -18.26 -10.70
N GLN A 107 0.54 -17.93 -11.91
CA GLN A 107 -0.85 -18.08 -12.26
C GLN A 107 -1.12 -19.58 -12.18
N PRO A 108 -1.99 -20.08 -11.26
CA PRO A 108 -2.28 -21.50 -11.24
C PRO A 108 -2.89 -21.85 -12.60
N SER A 109 -2.13 -22.61 -13.40
CA SER A 109 -2.58 -23.21 -14.65
C SER A 109 -3.48 -24.41 -14.35
N GLY A 110 -4.49 -24.18 -13.52
CA GLY A 110 -5.60 -25.09 -13.38
C GLY A 110 -6.44 -24.98 -14.64
N LYS A 111 -6.23 -25.87 -15.61
CA LYS A 111 -7.22 -26.15 -16.65
C LYS A 111 -8.56 -26.34 -15.93
N ALA A 112 -9.48 -25.40 -16.08
CA ALA A 112 -10.85 -25.57 -15.66
C ALA A 112 -11.42 -26.77 -16.42
N LYS A 113 -11.38 -27.96 -15.80
CA LYS A 113 -12.19 -29.08 -16.24
C LYS A 113 -13.59 -28.81 -15.71
N ALA A 114 -14.43 -28.23 -16.57
CA ALA A 114 -15.86 -28.30 -16.39
C ALA A 114 -16.25 -29.78 -16.49
N SER A 115 -16.49 -30.43 -15.35
CA SER A 115 -17.15 -31.72 -15.31
C SER A 115 -18.65 -31.46 -15.22
N PRO A 116 -19.46 -31.82 -16.22
CA PRO A 116 -20.89 -31.91 -16.02
C PRO A 116 -21.19 -33.18 -15.22
N THR A 117 -22.22 -33.18 -14.36
CA THR A 117 -23.33 -34.17 -14.42
C THR A 117 -24.03 -34.41 -13.07
N SER A 118 -25.37 -34.36 -13.16
CA SER A 118 -26.43 -35.04 -12.38
C SER A 118 -26.70 -34.67 -10.93
N LEU A 119 -27.85 -34.04 -10.74
CA LEU A 119 -28.75 -34.37 -9.63
C LEU A 119 -29.31 -35.79 -9.85
N LYS A 120 -29.01 -36.70 -8.92
CA LYS A 120 -29.82 -37.91 -8.70
C LYS A 120 -30.46 -37.82 -7.33
N ASN A 121 -31.75 -37.55 -7.31
CA ASN A 121 -32.62 -37.77 -6.16
C ASN A 121 -32.73 -39.27 -5.86
N LYS A 122 -32.65 -39.64 -4.58
CA LYS A 122 -33.29 -40.84 -4.00
C LYS A 122 -33.72 -40.45 -2.57
N LYS A 123 -35.03 -40.30 -2.37
CA LYS A 123 -35.98 -41.24 -1.75
C LYS A 123 -35.90 -41.21 -0.23
#